data_AF-A0A960JLN0-F1
#
_entry.id   AF-A0A960JLN0-F1
#
_cell.length_a   1.000
_cell.length_b   1.000
_cell.length_c   1.000
_cell.angle_alpha   90.00
_cell.angle_beta   90.00
_cell.angle_gamma   90.00
#
_symmetry.space_group_name_H-M   'P 1'
#
loop_
_entity.id
_entity.type
_entity.pdbx_description
1 polymer ?
#
loop_
_entity_poly.entity_id
_entity_poly.type
_entity_poly.pdbx_seq_one_letter_code
_entity_poly.pdbx_strand_id
1 'polypeptide(L)'
;AAAVQATPPGVQATMVGAVTDDGQRLRALNEVFIGHPSHQSARYRLRSGGAEELQSSSGLLVGTGTGATGWLRSVHRERRSPLTLPRRTDRSLCWFVREAWPSPTTATGLTEGSLDEHTPLEIVAESDQLVCFGDGIEDDSLRLAWGQRLTVAVAATRLNLVG
;
A
#
# COMPACT_ATOMS: atom_id res chain seq x y z
N ALA A 1 -46.61 -8.16 14.76
CA ALA A 1 -45.26 -8.69 14.52
C ALA A 1 -44.49 -7.66 13.71
N ALA A 2 -43.40 -7.10 14.26
CA ALA A 2 -42.56 -6.17 13.52
C ALA A 2 -41.76 -6.95 12.47
N ALA A 3 -41.84 -6.53 11.21
CA ALA A 3 -41.05 -7.11 10.15
C ALA A 3 -39.57 -6.80 10.40
N VAL A 4 -38.76 -7.85 10.56
CA VAL A 4 -37.30 -7.73 10.50
C VAL A 4 -36.97 -7.30 9.08
N GLN A 5 -36.61 -6.03 8.90
CA GLN A 5 -36.04 -5.57 7.64
C GLN A 5 -34.71 -6.30 7.45
N ALA A 6 -34.65 -7.16 6.42
CA ALA A 6 -33.41 -7.78 6.01
C ALA A 6 -32.43 -6.66 5.63
N THR A 7 -31.32 -6.55 6.35
CA THR A 7 -30.20 -5.68 5.97
C THR A 7 -29.76 -6.09 4.56
N PRO A 8 -29.65 -5.14 3.61
CA PRO A 8 -29.19 -5.48 2.27
C PRO A 8 -27.83 -6.18 2.34
N PRO A 9 -27.56 -7.17 1.47
CA PRO A 9 -26.32 -7.93 1.53
C PRO A 9 -25.12 -6.98 1.32
N GLY A 10 -24.27 -6.90 2.35
CA GLY A 10 -23.10 -6.02 2.33
C GLY A 10 -22.02 -6.51 1.36
N VAL A 11 -21.20 -5.58 0.87
CA VAL A 11 -20.06 -5.89 0.00
C VAL A 11 -18.83 -6.15 0.86
N GLN A 12 -18.19 -7.30 0.67
CA GLN A 12 -16.96 -7.69 1.36
C GLN A 12 -15.73 -7.09 0.68
N ALA A 13 -15.40 -5.85 1.01
CA ALA A 13 -14.28 -5.13 0.41
C ALA A 13 -12.92 -5.65 0.92
N THR A 14 -11.97 -5.81 0.01
CA THR A 14 -10.58 -6.14 0.33
C THR A 14 -9.92 -4.94 1.02
N MET A 15 -9.03 -5.21 1.98
CA MET A 15 -8.24 -4.20 2.68
C MET A 15 -6.74 -4.45 2.47
N VAL A 16 -5.93 -3.40 2.57
CA VAL A 16 -4.48 -3.52 2.72
C VAL A 16 -4.15 -3.82 4.17
N GLY A 17 -3.17 -4.69 4.40
CA GLY A 17 -2.55 -4.90 5.71
C GLY A 17 -1.07 -4.54 5.65
N ALA A 18 -0.61 -3.79 6.64
CA ALA A 18 0.79 -3.43 6.83
C ALA A 18 1.23 -3.89 8.22
N VAL A 19 2.35 -4.61 8.31
CA VAL A 19 2.86 -5.20 9.56
C VAL A 19 4.36 -4.96 9.67
N THR A 20 4.80 -4.37 10.77
CA THR A 20 6.23 -4.23 11.08
C THR A 20 6.77 -5.51 11.71
N ASP A 21 8.09 -5.70 11.64
CA ASP A 21 8.78 -6.85 12.25
C ASP A 21 8.70 -6.91 13.78
N ASP A 22 8.46 -5.80 14.46
CA ASP A 22 8.16 -5.73 15.90
C ASP A 22 6.67 -5.98 16.21
N GLY A 23 5.84 -6.21 15.18
CA GLY A 23 4.45 -6.64 15.31
C GLY A 23 3.41 -5.52 15.33
N GLN A 24 3.78 -4.25 15.17
CA GLN A 24 2.80 -3.18 14.96
C GLN A 24 2.04 -3.39 13.64
N ARG A 25 0.79 -2.95 13.59
CA ARG A 25 -0.12 -3.25 12.47
C ARG A 25 -0.97 -2.06 12.11
N LEU A 26 -1.19 -1.90 10.81
CA LEU A 26 -2.13 -0.95 10.24
C LEU A 26 -2.95 -1.65 9.14
N ARG A 27 -4.19 -1.20 8.95
CA ARG A 27 -5.06 -1.65 7.85
C ARG A 27 -5.72 -0.45 7.20
N ALA A 28 -5.91 -0.53 5.89
CA ALA A 28 -6.53 0.52 5.11
C ALA A 28 -7.55 -0.05 4.12
N LEU A 29 -8.68 0.64 3.93
CA LEU A 29 -9.69 0.25 2.95
C LEU A 29 -9.25 0.57 1.53
N ASN A 30 -8.65 1.75 1.32
CA ASN A 30 -8.29 2.27 0.02
C ASN A 30 -6.82 1.99 -0.30
N GLU A 31 -5.91 2.57 0.48
CA GLU A 31 -4.47 2.41 0.30
C GLU A 31 -3.68 2.70 1.57
N VAL A 32 -2.46 2.17 1.62
CA VAL A 32 -1.41 2.68 2.50
C VAL A 32 -0.41 3.49 1.69
N PHE A 33 0.04 4.59 2.28
CA PHE A 33 1.20 5.34 1.81
C PHE A 33 2.40 4.95 2.68
N ILE A 34 3.55 4.71 2.04
CA ILE A 34 4.84 4.52 2.70
C ILE A 34 5.82 5.54 2.15
N GLY A 35 6.35 6.42 3.00
CA GLY A 35 7.26 7.46 2.54
C GLY A 35 7.77 8.36 3.66
N HIS A 36 8.21 9.55 3.30
CA HIS A 36 8.65 10.55 4.26
C HIS A 36 7.43 11.33 4.80
N PRO A 37 7.39 11.74 6.08
CA PRO A 37 6.27 12.52 6.67
C PRO A 37 6.19 13.97 6.20
N SER A 38 7.01 14.37 5.23
CA SER A 38 7.05 15.71 4.66
C SER A 38 7.61 15.62 3.23
N HIS A 39 7.85 16.76 2.58
CA HIS A 39 8.24 16.84 1.17
C HIS A 39 9.75 16.55 0.96
N GLN A 40 10.25 15.44 1.51
CA GLN A 40 11.61 14.96 1.28
C GLN A 40 11.59 13.56 0.66
N SER A 41 12.71 13.15 0.08
CA SER A 41 12.84 11.80 -0.47
C SER A 41 12.84 10.75 0.63
N ALA A 42 11.92 9.79 0.51
CA ALA A 42 11.93 8.56 1.29
C ALA A 42 13.05 7.65 0.79
N ARG A 43 13.83 7.07 1.72
CA ARG A 43 14.87 6.08 1.42
C ARG A 43 14.51 4.74 2.02
N TYR A 44 14.46 3.71 1.17
CA TYR A 44 14.08 2.37 1.57
C TYR A 44 14.59 1.35 0.57
N ARG A 45 14.68 0.11 1.01
CA ARG A 45 14.90 -1.05 0.14
C ARG A 45 13.56 -1.72 -0.13
N LEU A 46 13.25 -1.93 -1.40
CA LEU A 46 11.99 -2.52 -1.85
C LEU A 46 12.26 -3.93 -2.38
N ARG A 47 11.47 -4.92 -1.93
CA ARG A 47 11.51 -6.29 -2.44
C ARG A 47 10.15 -6.73 -2.95
N SER A 48 10.12 -7.26 -4.17
CA SER A 48 8.93 -7.81 -4.80
C SER A 48 9.30 -8.92 -5.77
N GLY A 49 8.67 -10.09 -5.66
CA GLY A 49 8.81 -11.17 -6.65
C GLY A 49 10.26 -11.64 -6.87
N GLY A 50 11.10 -11.63 -5.83
CA GLY A 50 12.52 -12.01 -5.90
C GLY A 50 13.47 -10.92 -6.42
N ALA A 51 12.93 -9.79 -6.89
CA ALA A 51 13.72 -8.60 -7.18
C ALA A 51 13.87 -7.72 -5.94
N GLU A 52 15.00 -7.02 -5.85
CA GLU A 52 15.29 -6.05 -4.80
C GLU A 52 15.89 -4.78 -5.41
N GLU A 53 15.47 -3.61 -4.92
CA GLU A 53 16.00 -2.33 -5.35
C GLU A 53 16.12 -1.35 -4.18
N LEU A 54 17.22 -0.60 -4.14
CA LEU A 54 17.35 0.59 -3.30
C LEU A 54 16.61 1.77 -3.93
N GLN A 55 15.68 2.34 -3.18
CA GLN A 55 14.79 3.41 -3.62
C GLN A 55 15.12 4.74 -2.93
N SER A 56 15.04 5.80 -3.73
CA SER A 56 14.87 7.18 -3.26
C SER A 56 13.71 7.77 -4.06
N SER A 57 12.61 8.14 -3.40
CA SER A 57 11.37 8.50 -4.07
C SER A 57 10.48 9.41 -3.23
N SER A 58 9.36 9.87 -3.78
CA SER A 58 8.30 10.56 -3.02
C SER A 58 7.39 9.59 -2.24
N GLY A 59 7.86 8.35 -2.03
CA GLY A 59 7.14 7.27 -1.37
C GLY A 59 6.47 6.30 -2.34
N LEU A 60 5.78 5.30 -1.80
CA LEU A 60 4.99 4.34 -2.55
C LEU A 60 3.56 4.24 -2.01
N LEU A 61 2.64 3.91 -2.91
CA LEU A 61 1.27 3.57 -2.58
C LEU A 61 1.08 2.09 -2.76
N VAL A 62 0.32 1.45 -1.86
CA VAL A 62 -0.23 0.11 -2.07
C VAL A 62 -1.72 0.20 -1.84
N GLY A 63 -2.54 -0.11 -2.85
CA GLY A 63 -3.97 0.10 -2.81
C GLY A 63 -4.82 -1.07 -3.27
N THR A 64 -6.05 -1.08 -2.77
CA THR A 64 -7.10 -2.07 -3.05
C THR A 64 -7.95 -1.65 -4.25
N GLY A 65 -8.95 -2.46 -4.58
CA GLY A 65 -9.94 -2.07 -5.58
C GLY A 65 -10.94 -1.00 -5.13
N THR A 66 -11.02 -0.70 -3.82
CA THR A 66 -11.72 0.50 -3.35
C THR A 66 -10.85 1.73 -3.59
N GLY A 67 -9.55 1.64 -3.32
CA GLY A 67 -8.57 2.69 -3.62
C GLY A 67 -8.33 2.92 -5.11
N ALA A 68 -8.69 1.96 -5.97
CA ALA A 68 -8.63 2.06 -7.42
C ALA A 68 -9.51 3.18 -8.03
N THR A 69 -10.34 3.87 -7.24
CA THR A 69 -11.06 5.08 -7.66
C THR A 69 -10.45 6.39 -7.15
N GLY A 70 -9.46 6.34 -6.26
CA GLY A 70 -8.80 7.48 -5.61
C GLY A 70 -7.38 7.73 -6.10
N TRP A 71 -6.44 7.93 -5.17
CA TRP A 71 -5.04 8.26 -5.48
C TRP A 71 -4.38 7.23 -6.41
N LEU A 72 -4.67 5.95 -6.19
CA LEU A 72 -4.19 4.84 -7.02
C LEU A 72 -4.59 5.01 -8.50
N ARG A 73 -5.82 5.48 -8.77
CA ARG A 73 -6.32 5.78 -10.13
C ARG A 73 -5.49 6.87 -10.79
N SER A 74 -5.20 7.94 -10.05
CA SER A 74 -4.46 9.10 -10.57
C SER A 74 -3.05 8.70 -10.98
N VAL A 75 -2.33 8.00 -10.09
CA VAL A 75 -0.97 7.52 -10.36
C VAL A 75 -0.96 6.51 -11.52
N HIS A 76 -1.89 5.56 -11.54
CA HIS A 76 -2.06 4.60 -12.64
C HIS A 76 -2.22 5.29 -14.00
N ARG A 77 -3.07 6.33 -14.08
CA ARG A 77 -3.33 7.09 -15.30
C ARG A 77 -2.14 7.93 -15.73
N GLU A 78 -1.52 8.65 -14.81
CA GLU A 78 -0.36 9.50 -15.08
C GLU A 78 0.81 8.69 -15.65
N ARG A 79 1.07 7.52 -15.07
CA ARG A 79 2.11 6.58 -15.50
C ARG A 79 1.77 5.82 -16.78
N ARG A 80 0.52 5.86 -17.23
CA ARG A 80 -0.02 5.00 -18.31
C ARG A 80 0.27 3.52 -18.03
N SER A 81 0.11 3.10 -16.78
CA SER A 81 0.49 1.75 -16.35
C SER A 81 -0.34 0.69 -17.10
N PRO A 82 0.28 -0.40 -17.56
CA PRO A 82 -0.43 -1.53 -18.17
C PRO A 82 -1.14 -2.42 -17.13
N LEU A 83 -0.90 -2.20 -15.83
CA LEU A 83 -1.52 -2.99 -14.78
C LEU A 83 -3.04 -2.84 -14.79
N THR A 84 -3.74 -3.94 -14.52
CA THR A 84 -5.17 -3.91 -14.26
C THR A 84 -5.39 -3.59 -12.80
N LEU A 85 -6.02 -2.44 -12.50
CA LEU A 85 -6.39 -2.12 -11.14
C LEU A 85 -7.46 -3.10 -10.60
N PRO A 86 -7.36 -3.52 -9.34
CA PRO A 86 -8.31 -4.46 -8.75
C PRO A 86 -9.73 -3.87 -8.66
N ARG A 87 -10.73 -4.75 -8.63
CA ARG A 87 -12.11 -4.42 -8.21
C ARG A 87 -12.23 -4.52 -6.70
N ARG A 88 -13.25 -3.88 -6.11
CA ARG A 88 -13.44 -3.77 -4.65
C ARG A 88 -13.34 -5.11 -3.89
N THR A 89 -13.80 -6.20 -4.50
CA THR A 89 -13.85 -7.53 -3.88
C THR A 89 -12.64 -8.41 -4.20
N ASP A 90 -11.81 -8.02 -5.16
CA ASP A 90 -10.69 -8.83 -5.64
C ASP A 90 -9.65 -8.97 -4.52
N ARG A 91 -9.13 -10.19 -4.31
CA ARG A 91 -8.08 -10.49 -3.31
C ARG A 91 -6.69 -10.09 -3.83
N SER A 92 -6.56 -8.86 -4.32
CA SER A 92 -5.31 -8.36 -4.88
C SER A 92 -5.15 -6.87 -4.63
N LEU A 93 -3.89 -6.43 -4.65
CA LEU A 93 -3.48 -5.04 -4.51
C LEU A 93 -2.66 -4.64 -5.73
N CYS A 94 -2.60 -3.34 -6.00
CA CYS A 94 -1.57 -2.75 -6.87
C CYS A 94 -0.72 -1.78 -6.06
N TRP A 95 0.56 -1.69 -6.41
CA TRP A 95 1.47 -0.73 -5.81
C TRP A 95 2.19 0.10 -6.86
N PHE A 96 2.52 1.33 -6.49
CA PHE A 96 3.23 2.29 -7.34
C PHE A 96 4.20 3.11 -6.50
N VAL A 97 5.47 3.12 -6.90
CA VAL A 97 6.46 4.09 -6.40
C VAL A 97 6.21 5.42 -7.12
N ARG A 98 6.16 6.50 -6.34
CA ARG A 98 5.96 7.86 -6.84
C ARG A 98 7.29 8.56 -7.01
N GLU A 99 7.52 9.14 -8.19
CA GLU A 99 8.69 9.99 -8.46
C GLU A 99 10.02 9.34 -8.06
N ALA A 100 10.21 8.07 -8.44
CA ALA A 100 11.45 7.34 -8.20
C ALA A 100 12.63 8.09 -8.85
N TRP A 101 13.70 8.29 -8.08
CA TRP A 101 14.85 9.07 -8.50
C TRP A 101 16.09 8.18 -8.70
N PRO A 102 16.69 8.15 -9.90
CA PRO A 102 17.90 7.39 -10.17
C PRO A 102 19.14 8.09 -9.63
N SER A 103 20.07 7.32 -9.08
CA SER A 103 21.35 7.82 -8.56
C SER A 103 22.44 6.75 -8.69
N PRO A 104 23.70 7.05 -8.30
CA PRO A 104 24.74 6.01 -8.26
C PRO A 104 24.40 4.81 -7.36
N THR A 105 23.48 4.97 -6.40
CA THR A 105 23.14 3.94 -5.41
C THR A 105 21.65 3.56 -5.40
N THR A 106 20.80 4.21 -6.20
CA THR A 106 19.35 3.95 -6.27
C THR A 106 18.92 3.73 -7.71
N ALA A 107 17.89 2.94 -7.90
CA ALA A 107 17.37 2.62 -9.23
C ALA A 107 15.86 2.87 -9.32
N THR A 108 15.33 2.68 -10.52
CA THR A 108 13.92 2.92 -10.88
C THR A 108 13.33 1.75 -11.66
N GLY A 109 13.87 0.54 -11.47
CA GLY A 109 13.43 -0.68 -12.13
C GLY A 109 12.22 -1.31 -11.43
N LEU A 110 12.05 -1.07 -10.13
CA LEU A 110 10.98 -1.65 -9.32
C LEU A 110 9.98 -0.58 -8.86
N THR A 111 9.16 -0.08 -9.79
CA THR A 111 8.29 1.10 -9.53
C THR A 111 6.79 0.85 -9.62
N GLU A 112 6.34 -0.32 -10.06
CA GLU A 112 4.95 -0.73 -9.98
C GLU A 112 4.79 -2.24 -10.01
N GLY A 113 3.67 -2.74 -9.49
CA GLY A 113 3.35 -4.16 -9.55
C GLY A 113 2.01 -4.49 -8.91
N SER A 114 1.67 -5.78 -8.96
CA SER A 114 0.48 -6.34 -8.33
C SER A 114 0.89 -7.32 -7.23
N LEU A 115 0.08 -7.39 -6.17
CA LEU A 115 0.21 -8.36 -5.08
C LEU A 115 -1.02 -9.23 -5.06
N ASP A 116 -0.82 -10.53 -4.90
CA ASP A 116 -1.88 -11.46 -4.54
C ASP A 116 -1.78 -11.82 -3.04
N GLU A 117 -2.49 -12.84 -2.63
CA GLU A 117 -2.54 -13.30 -1.24
C GLU A 117 -1.23 -13.97 -0.77
N HIS A 118 -0.37 -14.36 -1.70
CA HIS A 118 0.82 -15.18 -1.45
C HIS A 118 2.11 -14.40 -1.63
N THR A 119 2.04 -13.25 -2.29
CA THR A 119 3.19 -12.45 -2.69
C THR A 119 3.15 -11.10 -1.97
N PRO A 120 3.74 -10.98 -0.77
CA PRO A 120 3.80 -9.70 -0.07
C PRO A 120 4.84 -8.77 -0.70
N LEU A 121 4.70 -7.49 -0.42
CA LEU A 121 5.72 -6.47 -0.67
C LEU A 121 6.50 -6.24 0.62
N GLU A 122 7.83 -6.30 0.56
CA GLU A 122 8.65 -5.94 1.72
C GLU A 122 9.37 -4.61 1.49
N ILE A 123 9.37 -3.80 2.54
CA ILE A 123 10.04 -2.50 2.60
C ILE A 123 10.95 -2.53 3.82
N VAL A 124 12.23 -2.24 3.65
CA VAL A 124 13.17 -2.03 4.76
C VAL A 124 13.57 -0.57 4.78
N ALA A 125 13.42 0.09 5.91
CA ALA A 125 13.76 1.49 6.05
C ALA A 125 15.28 1.72 5.92
N GLU A 126 15.67 2.67 5.07
CA GLU A 126 17.05 3.14 4.93
C GLU A 126 17.18 4.57 5.51
N SER A 127 16.27 4.93 6.42
CA SER A 127 16.25 6.18 7.20
C SER A 127 15.34 6.04 8.44
N ASP A 128 15.52 6.88 9.46
CA ASP A 128 14.63 6.94 10.65
C ASP A 128 13.37 7.80 10.44
N GLN A 129 13.07 8.17 9.19
CA GLN A 129 11.99 9.08 8.84
C GLN A 129 10.97 8.42 7.92
N LEU A 130 10.97 7.09 7.81
CA LEU A 130 9.99 6.39 7.00
C LEU A 130 8.72 6.16 7.82
N VAL A 131 7.58 6.56 7.26
CA VAL A 131 6.26 6.38 7.87
C VAL A 131 5.34 5.57 6.97
N CYS A 132 4.39 4.86 7.57
CA CYS A 132 3.30 4.19 6.87
C CYS A 132 1.96 4.59 7.49
N PHE A 133 1.03 5.12 6.71
CA PHE A 133 -0.34 5.43 7.14
C PHE A 133 -1.37 4.96 6.13
N GLY A 134 -2.60 4.74 6.59
CA GLY A 134 -3.71 4.26 5.77
C GLY A 134 -4.74 5.34 5.48
N ASP A 135 -5.35 5.29 4.29
CA ASP A 135 -6.53 6.08 3.93
C ASP A 135 -6.39 7.61 4.11
N GLY A 136 -5.15 8.13 4.09
CA GLY A 136 -4.85 9.54 4.33
C GLY A 136 -4.87 9.97 5.80
N ILE A 137 -4.97 9.04 6.75
CA ILE A 137 -5.03 9.31 8.19
C ILE A 137 -3.60 9.36 8.76
N GLU A 138 -2.92 10.49 8.60
CA GLU A 138 -1.49 10.65 8.96
C GLU A 138 -1.22 10.51 10.48
N ASP A 139 -2.17 10.93 11.32
CA ASP A 139 -2.06 10.85 12.78
C ASP A 139 -2.03 9.41 13.30
N ASP A 140 -2.55 8.44 12.52
CA ASP A 140 -2.45 7.00 12.78
C ASP A 140 -1.41 6.38 11.83
N SER A 141 -0.14 6.55 12.21
CA SER A 141 1.00 6.10 11.40
C SER A 141 1.93 5.16 12.15
N LEU A 142 2.44 4.17 11.43
CA LEU A 142 3.60 3.39 11.83
C LEU A 142 4.84 4.20 11.46
N ARG A 143 5.76 4.36 12.42
CA ARG A 143 7.08 4.97 12.20
C ARG A 143 8.12 3.87 12.16
N LEU A 144 8.94 3.84 11.12
CA LEU A 144 9.97 2.83 10.95
C LEU A 144 11.34 3.44 11.30
N ALA A 145 12.07 2.77 12.19
CA ALA A 145 13.47 3.06 12.43
C ALA A 145 14.35 2.49 11.29
N TRP A 146 15.57 2.99 11.15
CA TRP A 146 16.52 2.45 10.18
C TRP A 146 16.69 0.93 10.34
N GLY A 147 16.65 0.20 9.22
CA GLY A 147 16.73 -1.25 9.18
C GLY A 147 15.44 -1.98 9.54
N GLN A 148 14.42 -1.28 10.04
CA GLN A 148 13.13 -1.90 10.37
C GLN A 148 12.38 -2.31 9.10
N ARG A 149 11.76 -3.50 9.16
CA ARG A 149 11.01 -4.07 8.04
C ARG A 149 9.51 -3.85 8.21
N LEU A 150 8.86 -3.45 7.12
CA LEU A 150 7.42 -3.42 6.92
C LEU A 150 7.04 -4.41 5.82
N THR A 151 6.08 -5.26 6.11
CA THR A 151 5.46 -6.17 5.14
C THR A 151 4.06 -5.68 4.81
N VAL A 152 3.79 -5.47 3.52
CA VAL A 152 2.48 -5.06 3.01
C VAL A 152 1.88 -6.20 2.18
N ALA A 153 0.64 -6.57 2.49
CA ALA A 153 -0.07 -7.67 1.84
C ALA A 153 -1.59 -7.44 1.87
N VAL A 154 -2.34 -8.31 1.17
CA VAL A 154 -3.80 -8.38 1.34
C VAL A 154 -4.13 -8.70 2.80
N ALA A 155 -4.93 -7.87 3.45
CA ALA A 155 -5.31 -8.11 4.84
C ALA A 155 -6.17 -9.38 4.96
N ALA A 156 -5.98 -10.12 6.06
CA ALA A 156 -6.83 -11.27 6.38
C ALA A 156 -8.29 -10.88 6.67
N THR A 157 -8.52 -9.63 7.12
CA THR A 157 -9.85 -9.10 7.40
C THR A 157 -10.36 -8.31 6.20
N ARG A 158 -11.65 -8.47 5.91
CA ARG A 158 -12.39 -7.67 4.92
C ARG A 158 -13.34 -6.71 5.62
N LEU A 159 -13.64 -5.60 4.98
CA LEU A 159 -14.64 -4.65 5.48
C LEU A 159 -16.00 -4.98 4.87
N ASN A 160 -17.03 -5.13 5.71
CA ASN A 160 -18.40 -5.30 5.26
C ASN A 160 -19.03 -3.93 5.03
N LEU A 161 -19.15 -3.51 3.77
CA LEU A 161 -19.81 -2.26 3.39
C LEU A 161 -21.31 -2.49 3.31
N VAL A 162 -22.06 -1.88 4.22
CA VAL A 162 -23.53 -1.83 4.16
C VAL A 162 -23.95 -0.61 3.33
N GLY A 163 -24.88 -0.81 2.41
CA GLY A 163 -25.46 0.23 1.55
C GLY A 163 -26.88 0.56 1.97
#